data_AF-A0A9E2Z8S5-F1
#
_entry.id   AF-A0A9E2Z8S5-F1
#
_cell.length_a   1.000
_cell.length_b   1.000
_cell.length_c   1.000
_cell.angle_alpha   90.00
_cell.angle_beta   90.00
_cell.angle_gamma   90.00
#
_symmetry.space_group_name_H-M   'P 1'
#
loop_
_entity.id
_entity.type
_entity.pdbx_description
1 polymer ?
#
loop_
_entity_poly.entity_id
_entity_poly.type
_entity_poly.pdbx_seq_one_letter_code
_entity_poly.pdbx_strand_id
1 'polypeptide(L)'
;WHGGRAALVEDSAKQGAKYPLLGWATISQPCASWDRPALTMPTPSGAGVPPILMVQDTHDPATPYEGALLAHQSFANSRLLTAVDQGDHGVYALSGNTCVDTVVEAFLVNGTTPASDVTCGGVPLPAPGPSAEGLSANGDSSLDQIAEYRDAAGRMPR
;
A
#
# COMPACT_ATOMS: atom_id res chain seq x y z
N TRP A 1 3.87 16.75 6.49
CA TRP A 1 3.35 17.45 7.68
C TRP A 1 3.91 18.86 7.67
N HIS A 2 3.03 19.85 7.71
CA HIS A 2 3.43 21.25 7.78
C HIS A 2 3.09 21.77 9.18
N GLY A 3 4.11 22.10 9.99
CA GLY A 3 3.97 22.76 11.30
C GLY A 3 3.76 21.83 12.50
N GLY A 4 4.03 22.29 13.74
CA GLY A 4 4.18 21.54 15.03
C GLY A 4 3.06 20.61 15.55
N ARG A 5 3.22 20.08 16.78
CA ARG A 5 2.21 19.24 17.47
C ARG A 5 0.81 19.86 17.48
N ALA A 6 0.70 21.17 17.58
CA ALA A 6 -0.58 21.89 17.51
C ALA A 6 -1.29 21.69 16.16
N ALA A 7 -0.56 21.74 15.04
CA ALA A 7 -1.12 21.47 13.72
C ALA A 7 -1.63 20.03 13.59
N LEU A 8 -0.91 19.07 14.21
CA LEU A 8 -1.33 17.67 14.25
C LEU A 8 -2.66 17.46 14.99
N VAL A 9 -2.84 18.17 16.11
CA VAL A 9 -4.09 18.14 16.91
C VAL A 9 -5.25 18.71 16.10
N GLU A 10 -5.03 19.85 15.46
CA GLU A 10 -6.05 20.52 14.65
C GLU A 10 -6.47 19.66 13.45
N ASP A 11 -5.52 19.10 12.71
CA ASP A 11 -5.80 18.22 11.57
C ASP A 11 -6.53 16.95 12.01
N SER A 12 -6.10 16.33 13.12
CA SER A 12 -6.79 15.17 13.68
C SER A 12 -8.24 15.48 14.03
N ALA A 13 -8.53 16.64 14.63
CA ALA A 13 -9.89 17.05 14.95
C ALA A 13 -10.76 17.25 13.69
N LYS A 14 -10.20 17.89 12.65
CA LYS A 14 -10.88 18.09 11.35
C LYS A 14 -11.17 16.76 10.66
N GLN A 15 -10.17 15.89 10.58
CA GLN A 15 -10.26 14.57 9.93
C GLN A 15 -11.22 13.66 10.69
N GLY A 16 -11.14 13.65 12.02
CA GLY A 16 -12.01 12.88 12.89
C GLY A 16 -13.49 13.20 12.69
N ALA A 17 -13.85 14.49 12.65
CA ALA A 17 -15.22 14.91 12.40
C ALA A 17 -15.78 14.41 11.05
N LYS A 18 -14.91 14.17 10.05
CA LYS A 18 -15.30 13.73 8.70
C LYS A 18 -15.24 12.20 8.51
N TYR A 19 -14.27 11.53 9.14
CA TYR A 19 -13.97 10.12 8.94
C TYR A 19 -13.98 9.37 10.28
N PRO A 20 -15.14 8.92 10.77
CA PRO A 20 -15.31 8.53 12.16
C PRO A 20 -14.51 7.29 12.61
N LEU A 21 -14.04 6.45 11.68
CA LEU A 21 -13.25 5.25 12.01
C LEU A 21 -11.75 5.54 12.18
N LEU A 22 -11.18 6.39 11.33
CA LEU A 22 -9.72 6.55 11.23
C LEU A 22 -9.24 8.02 11.29
N GLY A 23 -10.15 8.98 11.23
CA GLY A 23 -9.82 10.40 11.10
C GLY A 23 -8.99 10.95 12.26
N TRP A 24 -9.22 10.47 13.48
CA TRP A 24 -8.42 10.90 14.64
C TRP A 24 -7.01 10.30 14.65
N ALA A 25 -6.72 9.24 13.89
CA ALA A 25 -5.42 8.54 13.90
C ALA A 25 -4.24 9.42 13.45
N THR A 26 -4.50 10.58 12.84
CA THR A 26 -3.45 11.57 12.57
C THR A 26 -2.80 12.10 13.86
N ILE A 27 -3.44 12.00 15.03
CA ILE A 27 -2.82 12.39 16.31
C ILE A 27 -1.72 11.42 16.75
N SER A 28 -1.78 10.16 16.32
CA SER A 28 -0.87 9.11 16.77
C SER A 28 0.40 9.00 15.93
N GLN A 29 0.76 10.05 15.19
CA GLN A 29 1.95 10.05 14.33
C GLN A 29 3.21 10.23 15.19
N PRO A 30 4.04 9.18 15.37
CA PRO A 30 5.16 9.21 16.31
C PRO A 30 6.23 10.24 15.90
N CYS A 31 6.35 10.52 14.60
CA CYS A 31 7.28 11.51 14.05
C CYS A 31 7.05 12.92 14.58
N ALA A 32 5.83 13.28 14.98
CA ALA A 32 5.51 14.63 15.45
C ALA A 32 6.04 14.93 16.86
N SER A 33 6.35 13.88 17.63
CA SER A 33 6.94 13.97 18.98
C SER A 33 8.39 13.50 19.03
N TRP A 34 8.96 13.05 17.91
CA TRP A 34 10.31 12.55 17.85
C TRP A 34 11.30 13.72 17.89
N ASP A 35 12.08 13.84 18.97
CA ASP A 35 13.21 14.78 19.05
C ASP A 35 14.39 14.30 18.20
N ARG A 36 14.61 14.97 17.07
CA ARG A 36 15.65 14.63 16.09
C ARG A 36 16.18 15.89 15.41
N PRO A 37 17.44 15.88 14.97
CA PRO A 37 17.95 16.97 14.13
C PRO A 37 17.20 17.04 12.81
N ALA A 38 17.15 18.24 12.23
CA ALA A 38 16.69 18.42 10.86
C ALA A 38 17.60 17.61 9.92
N LEU A 39 16.98 16.83 9.03
CA LEU A 39 17.70 16.07 8.01
C LEU A 39 17.41 16.66 6.63
N THR A 40 18.47 16.79 5.84
CA THR A 40 18.36 16.99 4.40
C THR A 40 18.38 15.62 3.73
N MET A 41 17.28 15.24 3.10
CA MET A 41 17.22 13.99 2.36
C MET A 41 17.91 14.17 1.00
N PRO A 42 18.82 13.26 0.59
CA PRO A 42 19.31 13.28 -0.78
C PRO A 42 18.16 12.96 -1.74
N THR A 43 18.21 13.53 -2.94
CA THR A 43 17.30 13.15 -4.04
C THR A 43 18.02 12.12 -4.91
N PRO A 44 17.61 10.83 -4.89
CA PRO A 44 18.22 9.83 -5.74
C PRO A 44 17.93 10.15 -7.21
N SER A 45 18.97 10.30 -8.02
CA SER A 45 18.85 10.67 -9.43
C SER A 45 19.15 9.53 -10.40
N GLY A 46 19.64 8.38 -9.93
CA GLY A 46 20.10 7.29 -10.78
C GLY A 46 21.37 7.59 -11.59
N ALA A 47 22.00 8.75 -11.38
CA ALA A 47 23.25 9.08 -12.06
C ALA A 47 24.38 8.15 -11.61
N GLY A 48 25.08 7.54 -12.57
CA GLY A 48 26.26 6.70 -12.30
C GLY A 48 25.96 5.29 -11.77
N VAL A 49 24.69 4.88 -11.69
CA VAL A 49 24.34 3.49 -11.37
C VAL A 49 24.03 2.68 -12.64
N PRO A 50 24.26 1.34 -12.62
CA PRO A 50 23.76 0.45 -13.66
C PRO A 50 22.24 0.54 -13.83
N PRO A 51 21.68 0.01 -14.94
CA PRO A 51 20.24 -0.01 -15.14
C PRO A 51 19.49 -0.63 -13.95
N ILE A 52 18.39 -0.01 -13.54
CA ILE A 52 17.54 -0.47 -12.43
C ILE A 52 16.15 -0.81 -12.97
N LEU A 53 15.60 -1.94 -12.54
CA LEU A 53 14.21 -2.29 -12.77
C LEU A 53 13.35 -1.81 -11.60
N MET A 54 12.38 -0.94 -11.89
CA MET A 54 11.29 -0.57 -10.99
C MET A 54 10.06 -1.40 -11.35
N VAL A 55 9.36 -1.92 -10.34
CA VAL A 55 8.21 -2.82 -10.53
C VAL A 55 7.05 -2.23 -9.73
N GLN A 56 5.92 -2.03 -10.38
CA GLN A 56 4.80 -1.35 -9.75
C GLN A 56 3.46 -1.86 -10.25
N ASP A 57 2.49 -1.93 -9.35
CA ASP A 57 1.08 -2.16 -9.67
C ASP A 57 0.31 -0.83 -9.75
N THR A 58 -0.64 -0.75 -10.69
CA THR A 58 -1.53 0.38 -10.90
C THR A 58 -2.45 0.71 -9.73
N HIS A 59 -2.88 -0.28 -8.93
CA HIS A 59 -3.74 -0.04 -7.75
C HIS A 59 -3.08 -0.41 -6.41
N ASP A 60 -1.76 -0.31 -6.31
CA ASP A 60 -1.05 -0.51 -5.03
C ASP A 60 -1.52 0.49 -3.96
N PRO A 61 -2.11 0.02 -2.84
CA PRO A 61 -2.68 0.89 -1.82
C PRO A 61 -1.63 1.52 -0.88
N ALA A 62 -0.42 0.97 -0.80
CA ALA A 62 0.62 1.39 0.14
C ALA A 62 1.69 2.26 -0.53
N THR A 63 2.04 1.96 -1.78
CA THR A 63 2.93 2.75 -2.63
C THR A 63 2.24 3.11 -3.93
N PRO A 64 1.48 4.22 -3.99
CA PRO A 64 0.64 4.55 -5.16
C PRO A 64 1.44 4.67 -6.48
N TYR A 65 0.79 4.26 -7.58
CA TYR A 65 1.38 4.23 -8.93
C TYR A 65 1.97 5.58 -9.37
N GLU A 66 1.32 6.68 -9.02
CA GLU A 66 1.79 8.03 -9.35
C GLU A 66 3.14 8.34 -8.69
N GLY A 67 3.37 7.80 -7.49
CA GLY A 67 4.65 7.88 -6.81
C GLY A 67 5.75 7.15 -7.57
N ALA A 68 5.45 5.96 -8.11
CA ALA A 68 6.39 5.21 -8.94
C ALA A 68 6.70 5.92 -10.26
N LEU A 69 5.70 6.53 -10.91
CA LEU A 69 5.90 7.32 -12.13
C LEU A 69 6.85 8.50 -11.87
N LEU A 70 6.63 9.24 -10.78
CA LEU A 70 7.50 10.36 -10.40
C LEU A 70 8.92 9.89 -10.05
N ALA A 71 9.05 8.76 -9.36
CA ALA A 71 10.35 8.15 -9.05
C ALA A 71 11.09 7.73 -10.33
N HIS A 72 10.40 7.05 -11.25
CA HIS A 72 10.95 6.63 -12.54
C HIS A 72 11.43 7.83 -13.37
N GLN A 73 10.60 8.88 -13.47
CA GLN A 73 10.95 10.13 -14.17
C GLN A 73 12.18 10.83 -13.56
N SER A 74 12.33 10.75 -12.24
CA SER A 74 13.42 11.42 -11.51
C SER A 74 14.70 10.59 -11.43
N PHE A 75 14.65 9.30 -11.81
CA PHE A 75 15.75 8.36 -11.64
C PHE A 75 16.27 7.87 -13.00
N ALA A 76 17.40 8.43 -13.43
CA ALA A 76 18.09 8.03 -14.65
C ALA A 76 18.41 6.54 -14.65
N ASN A 77 18.46 5.95 -15.86
CA ASN A 77 18.74 4.52 -16.08
C ASN A 77 17.73 3.56 -15.44
N SER A 78 16.55 4.02 -15.03
CA SER A 78 15.48 3.12 -14.61
C SER A 78 14.67 2.59 -15.81
N ARG A 79 14.00 1.45 -15.59
CA ARG A 79 12.95 0.89 -16.45
C ARG A 79 11.76 0.56 -15.56
N LEU A 80 10.56 0.91 -16.01
CA LEU A 80 9.34 0.64 -15.28
C LEU A 80 8.63 -0.58 -15.87
N LEU A 81 8.41 -1.59 -15.03
CA LEU A 81 7.44 -2.65 -15.26
C LEU A 81 6.16 -2.28 -14.53
N THR A 82 5.08 -2.08 -15.29
CA THR A 82 3.74 -1.83 -14.73
C THR A 82 2.87 -3.09 -14.81
N ALA A 83 2.39 -3.60 -13.69
CA ALA A 83 1.28 -4.53 -13.63
C ALA A 83 -0.03 -3.72 -13.66
N VAL A 84 -0.87 -3.93 -14.69
CA VAL A 84 -2.16 -3.25 -14.83
C VAL A 84 -3.29 -4.13 -14.33
N ASP A 85 -4.41 -3.54 -13.89
CA ASP A 85 -5.60 -4.27 -13.44
C ASP A 85 -5.36 -5.22 -12.25
N GLN A 86 -4.35 -4.91 -11.42
CA GLN A 86 -4.05 -5.58 -10.16
C GLN A 86 -4.06 -4.55 -9.02
N GLY A 87 -4.08 -4.98 -7.75
CA GLY A 87 -4.10 -4.07 -6.59
C GLY A 87 -3.29 -4.55 -5.39
N ASP A 88 -2.18 -5.24 -5.64
CA ASP A 88 -1.30 -5.74 -4.58
C ASP A 88 -0.22 -4.74 -4.19
N HIS A 89 0.27 -4.86 -2.96
CA HIS A 89 1.51 -4.22 -2.53
C HIS A 89 2.64 -5.25 -2.53
N GLY A 90 3.58 -5.07 -3.47
CA GLY A 90 4.61 -6.06 -3.79
C GLY A 90 4.11 -7.06 -4.84
N VAL A 91 4.66 -6.95 -6.06
CA VAL A 91 4.13 -7.68 -7.24
C VAL A 91 4.90 -8.98 -7.52
N TYR A 92 6.22 -8.92 -7.43
CA TYR A 92 7.11 -10.04 -7.76
C TYR A 92 6.99 -11.20 -6.78
N ALA A 93 6.86 -12.43 -7.29
CA ALA A 93 6.83 -13.68 -6.54
C ALA A 93 5.68 -13.85 -5.52
N LEU A 94 4.86 -12.83 -5.32
CA LEU A 94 3.74 -12.84 -4.37
C LEU A 94 2.40 -13.08 -5.06
N SER A 95 2.24 -12.56 -6.29
CA SER A 95 0.96 -12.56 -7.01
C SER A 95 0.79 -13.71 -8.01
N GLY A 96 1.87 -14.47 -8.31
CA GLY A 96 1.84 -15.50 -9.35
C GLY A 96 1.74 -14.94 -10.77
N ASN A 97 2.12 -13.67 -10.96
CA ASN A 97 2.10 -12.99 -12.25
C ASN A 97 3.32 -13.40 -13.08
N THR A 98 3.19 -14.46 -13.88
CA THR A 98 4.29 -15.00 -14.70
C THR A 98 4.95 -13.98 -15.64
N CYS A 99 4.20 -12.97 -16.12
CA CYS A 99 4.77 -11.89 -16.93
C CYS A 99 5.73 -11.03 -16.10
N VAL A 100 5.30 -10.61 -14.90
CA VAL A 100 6.14 -9.85 -13.96
C VAL A 100 7.35 -10.69 -13.56
N ASP A 101 7.11 -11.92 -13.11
CA ASP A 101 8.14 -12.80 -12.56
C ASP A 101 9.24 -13.07 -13.59
N THR A 102 8.88 -13.35 -14.85
CA THR A 102 9.86 -13.58 -15.92
C THR A 102 10.81 -12.38 -16.11
N VAL A 103 10.26 -11.15 -16.11
CA VAL A 103 11.07 -9.95 -16.32
C VAL A 103 11.95 -9.66 -15.09
N VAL A 104 11.39 -9.83 -13.89
CA VAL A 104 12.14 -9.60 -12.64
C VAL A 104 13.24 -10.63 -12.46
N GLU A 105 12.99 -11.90 -12.76
CA GLU A 105 14.00 -12.96 -12.71
C GLU A 105 15.13 -12.72 -13.71
N ALA A 106 14.82 -12.29 -14.94
CA ALA A 106 15.85 -11.91 -15.92
C ALA A 106 16.76 -10.78 -15.41
N PHE A 107 16.19 -9.82 -14.67
CA PHE A 107 16.96 -8.76 -14.02
C PHE A 107 17.80 -9.28 -12.86
N LEU A 108 17.21 -10.05 -11.95
CA LEU A 108 17.91 -10.54 -10.75
C LEU A 108 19.02 -11.54 -11.07
N VAL A 109 18.81 -12.43 -12.05
CA VAL A 109 19.77 -13.49 -12.40
C VAL A 109 20.83 -12.98 -13.38
N ASN A 110 20.40 -12.24 -14.41
CA ASN A 110 21.29 -11.87 -15.53
C ASN A 110 21.63 -10.38 -15.56
N GLY A 111 21.09 -9.55 -14.66
CA GLY A 111 21.21 -8.09 -14.74
C GLY A 111 20.51 -7.49 -15.95
N THR A 112 19.62 -8.24 -16.62
CA THR A 112 18.99 -7.80 -17.87
C THR A 112 17.77 -6.94 -17.58
N THR A 113 17.75 -5.73 -18.14
CA THR A 113 16.57 -4.86 -18.12
C THR A 113 15.89 -4.85 -19.49
N PRO A 114 14.55 -4.65 -19.55
CA PRO A 114 13.86 -4.41 -20.81
C PRO A 114 14.40 -3.18 -21.55
N ALA A 115 14.33 -3.19 -22.89
CA ALA A 115 14.80 -2.07 -23.70
C ALA A 115 14.00 -0.78 -23.45
N SER A 116 12.69 -0.92 -23.23
CA SER A 116 11.74 0.14 -22.86
C SER A 116 10.96 -0.27 -21.62
N ASP A 117 10.15 0.63 -21.08
CA ASP A 117 9.15 0.25 -20.09
C ASP A 117 8.23 -0.83 -20.65
N VAL A 118 7.70 -1.66 -19.76
CA VAL A 118 6.87 -2.82 -20.10
C VAL A 118 5.62 -2.87 -19.25
N THR A 119 4.57 -3.43 -19.84
CA THR A 119 3.28 -3.61 -19.18
C THR A 119 2.94 -5.10 -19.13
N CYS A 120 2.59 -5.57 -17.94
CA CYS A 120 2.04 -6.90 -17.71
C CYS A 120 0.59 -6.77 -17.29
N GLY A 121 -0.28 -7.66 -17.79
CA GLY A 121 -1.63 -7.79 -17.25
C GLY A 121 -1.59 -8.35 -15.83
N GLY A 122 -2.53 -7.92 -15.00
CA GLY A 122 -2.74 -8.43 -13.66
C GLY A 122 -3.19 -9.88 -13.66
N VAL A 123 -3.06 -10.52 -12.50
CA VAL A 123 -3.65 -11.84 -12.28
C VAL A 123 -5.13 -11.71 -11.95
N PRO A 124 -5.99 -12.66 -12.37
CA PRO A 124 -7.38 -12.65 -11.98
C PRO A 124 -7.51 -12.68 -10.46
N LEU A 125 -8.48 -11.92 -9.94
CA LEU A 125 -8.86 -12.04 -8.54
C LEU A 125 -9.21 -13.51 -8.24
N PRO A 126 -8.85 -14.01 -7.04
CA PRO A 126 -9.33 -15.30 -6.59
C PRO A 126 -10.85 -15.38 -6.79
N ALA A 127 -11.32 -16.51 -7.32
CA ALA A 127 -12.75 -16.75 -7.35
C ALA A 127 -13.30 -16.51 -5.94
N PRO A 128 -14.43 -15.79 -5.78
CA PRO A 128 -15.12 -15.77 -4.51
C PRO A 128 -15.24 -17.22 -4.05
N GLY A 129 -14.89 -17.50 -2.80
CA GLY A 129 -15.14 -18.82 -2.22
C GLY A 129 -16.61 -19.20 -2.42
N PRO A 130 -16.99 -20.49 -2.22
CA PRO A 130 -18.38 -20.88 -2.31
C PRO A 130 -19.21 -19.86 -1.52
N SER A 131 -20.27 -19.35 -2.16
CA SER A 131 -21.28 -18.54 -1.49
C SER A 131 -21.60 -19.21 -0.16
N ALA A 132 -21.78 -18.42 0.90
CA ALA A 132 -22.05 -18.89 2.26
C ALA A 132 -23.39 -19.68 2.39
N GLU A 133 -23.88 -20.32 1.34
CA GLU A 133 -24.93 -21.32 1.34
C GLU A 133 -24.45 -22.66 1.94
N GLY A 134 -23.14 -22.83 2.17
CA GLY A 134 -22.53 -24.06 2.71
C GLY A 134 -21.85 -23.94 4.08
N LEU A 135 -21.80 -22.74 4.70
CA LEU A 135 -21.33 -22.61 6.08
C LEU A 135 -22.42 -23.13 7.01
N SER A 136 -22.38 -24.44 7.28
CA SER A 136 -23.21 -25.09 8.30
C SER A 136 -23.11 -24.31 9.61
N ALA A 137 -24.27 -23.92 10.14
CA ALA A 137 -24.48 -23.14 11.36
C ALA A 137 -24.03 -23.85 12.65
N ASN A 138 -22.75 -24.19 12.77
CA ASN A 138 -22.14 -24.76 13.98
C ASN A 138 -20.85 -24.01 14.36
N GLY A 139 -20.80 -22.70 14.10
CA GLY A 139 -19.76 -21.82 14.58
C GLY A 139 -20.37 -20.45 14.82
N ASP A 140 -20.21 -19.95 16.04
CA ASP A 140 -20.63 -18.63 16.53
C ASP A 140 -20.43 -17.58 15.44
N SER A 141 -21.54 -17.12 14.85
CA SER A 141 -21.45 -16.31 13.65
C SER A 141 -20.94 -14.92 14.04
N SER A 142 -20.11 -14.31 13.19
CA SER A 142 -19.60 -12.96 13.41
C SER A 142 -20.72 -11.92 13.60
N LEU A 143 -21.96 -12.24 13.21
CA LEU A 143 -23.15 -11.43 13.47
C LEU A 143 -23.67 -11.56 14.92
N ASP A 144 -23.55 -12.73 15.53
CA ASP A 144 -23.88 -12.95 16.95
C ASP A 144 -22.87 -12.20 17.83
N GLN A 145 -21.59 -12.21 17.46
CA GLN A 145 -20.56 -11.39 18.12
C GLN A 145 -20.82 -9.88 17.97
N ILE A 146 -21.28 -9.41 16.79
CA ILE A 146 -21.66 -8.00 16.60
C ILE A 146 -22.87 -7.62 17.46
N ALA A 147 -23.85 -8.52 17.62
CA ALA A 147 -24.99 -8.30 18.50
C ALA A 147 -24.55 -8.23 19.97
N GLU A 148 -23.68 -9.14 20.41
CA GLU A 148 -23.11 -9.14 21.76
C GLU A 148 -22.32 -7.87 22.06
N TYR A 149 -21.52 -7.39 21.11
CA TYR A 149 -20.78 -6.12 21.24
C TYR A 149 -21.71 -4.90 21.37
N ARG A 150 -22.82 -4.85 20.63
CA ARG A 150 -23.83 -3.78 20.77
C ARG A 150 -24.50 -3.79 22.14
N ASP A 151 -24.77 -4.98 22.64
CA ASP A 151 -25.41 -5.22 23.92
C ASP A 151 -24.48 -4.93 25.11
N ALA A 152 -23.18 -5.19 24.94
CA ALA A 152 -22.14 -4.80 25.90
C ALA A 152 -21.90 -3.29 25.90
N ALA A 153 -21.90 -2.64 24.73
CA ALA A 153 -21.75 -1.19 24.60
C ALA A 153 -22.96 -0.41 25.16
N GLY A 154 -24.17 -0.98 25.08
CA GLY A 154 -25.38 -0.41 25.70
C GLY A 154 -25.44 -0.52 27.23
N ARG A 155 -24.60 -1.35 27.84
CA ARG A 155 -24.53 -1.59 29.30
C ARG A 155 -23.35 -0.92 29.99
N MET A 156 -22.49 -0.21 29.27
CA MET A 156 -21.42 0.57 29.91
C MET A 156 -22.03 1.75 30.70
N PRO A 157 -21.75 1.88 32.00
CA PRO A 157 -22.22 3.02 32.78
C PRO A 157 -21.55 4.31 32.27
N ARG A 158 -22.32 5.40 32.26
CA ARG A 158 -21.82 6.76 31.93
C ARG A 158 -20.78 7.25 32.92
#